data_AF-U7UE65-F1
#
_entry.id   AF-U7UE65-F1
#
_cell.length_a   1.000
_cell.length_b   1.000
_cell.length_c   1.000
_cell.angle_alpha   90.00
_cell.angle_beta   90.00
_cell.angle_gamma   90.00
#
_symmetry.space_group_name_H-M   'P 1'
#
loop_
_entity.id
_entity.type
_entity.pdbx_description
1 polymer ?
#
loop_
_entity_poly.entity_id
_entity_poly.type
_entity_poly.pdbx_seq_one_letter_code
_entity_poly.pdbx_strand_id
1 'polypeptide(L)' 'MIDPYENLACAIILQAVKDYRAARKKLKHNPKNKDAKLMAEDLERFFRSDWYTSLTSFDGEMLLTKLKEEEIS' A
#
# COMPACT_ATOMS: atom_id res chain seq x y z
N MET A 1 3.14 2.08 26.95
CA MET A 1 1.80 2.26 26.36
C MET A 1 2.03 2.59 24.90
N ILE A 2 1.41 1.86 23.97
CA ILE A 2 1.49 2.21 22.55
C ILE A 2 0.54 3.39 22.34
N ASP A 3 1.02 4.44 21.69
CA ASP A 3 0.25 5.67 21.47
C ASP A 3 -0.98 5.36 20.58
N PRO A 4 -2.20 5.78 20.94
CA PRO A 4 -3.39 5.60 20.11
C PRO A 4 -3.24 6.11 18.66
N TYR A 5 -2.44 7.16 18.44
CA TYR A 5 -2.17 7.71 17.12
C TYR A 5 -1.19 6.83 16.33
N GLU A 6 -0.19 6.23 17.00
CA GLU A 6 0.69 5.22 16.38
C GLU A 6 -0.09 3.98 15.96
N ASN A 7 -1.05 3.53 16.79
CA ASN A 7 -1.93 2.42 16.45
C ASN A 7 -2.80 2.73 15.23
N LEU A 8 -3.34 3.95 15.16
CA LEU A 8 -4.13 4.39 14.01
C LEU A 8 -3.28 4.46 12.73
N ALA A 9 -2.09 5.06 12.81
CA ALA A 9 -1.16 5.12 11.68
C ALA A 9 -0.79 3.72 11.18
N CYS A 10 -0.44 2.80 12.09
CA CYS A 10 -0.19 1.40 11.77
C CYS A 10 -1.39 0.74 11.08
N ALA A 11 -2.60 0.97 11.58
CA ALA A 11 -3.82 0.40 11.00
C ALA A 11 -4.08 0.91 9.57
N ILE A 12 -3.88 2.20 9.32
CA ILE A 12 -4.01 2.80 7.98
C ILE A 12 -3.00 2.16 7.01
N ILE A 13 -1.74 2.04 7.41
CA ILE A 13 -0.68 1.46 6.58
C ILE A 13 -0.98 -0.02 6.29
N LEU A 14 -1.35 -0.80 7.30
CA LEU A 14 -1.72 -2.21 7.12
C LEU A 14 -2.92 -2.38 6.18
N GLN A 15 -3.88 -1.47 6.22
CA GLN A 15 -5.02 -1.51 5.32
C GLN A 15 -4.60 -1.17 3.88
N ALA A 16 -3.79 -0.12 3.67
CA ALA A 16 -3.24 0.23 2.36
C ALA A 16 -2.46 -0.93 1.72
N VAL A 17 -1.66 -1.67 2.51
CA VAL A 17 -0.94 -2.87 2.06
C VAL A 17 -1.90 -3.96 1.60
N LYS A 18 -2.98 -4.22 2.35
CA LYS A 18 -4.00 -5.22 1.96
C LYS A 18 -4.70 -4.83 0.66
N ASP A 19 -5.06 -3.56 0.52
CA ASP A 19 -5.74 -3.06 -0.67
C ASP A 19 -4.83 -3.12 -1.90
N TYR A 20 -3.53 -2.87 -1.73
CA TYR A 20 -2.55 -2.97 -2.82
C TYR A 20 -2.40 -4.42 -3.30
N ARG A 21 -2.30 -5.37 -2.38
CA ARG A 21 -2.27 -6.81 -2.68
C ARG A 21 -3.55 -7.26 -3.42
N ALA A 22 -4.71 -6.78 -2.99
CA ALA A 22 -5.98 -7.08 -3.65
C ALA A 22 -6.04 -6.51 -5.08
N ALA A 23 -5.58 -5.28 -5.28
CA ALA A 23 -5.48 -4.66 -6.59
C ALA A 23 -4.52 -5.44 -7.52
N ARG A 24 -3.32 -5.80 -7.03
CA ARG A 24 -2.38 -6.63 -7.79
C ARG A 24 -2.94 -8.00 -8.14
N LYS A 25 -3.64 -8.67 -7.21
CA LYS A 25 -4.31 -9.96 -7.48
C LYS A 25 -5.37 -9.82 -8.58
N LYS A 26 -6.16 -8.75 -8.56
CA LYS A 26 -7.12 -8.43 -9.63
C LYS A 26 -6.43 -8.18 -10.96
N LEU A 27 -5.29 -7.48 -10.98
CA LEU A 27 -4.51 -7.24 -12.20
C LEU A 27 -3.85 -8.52 -12.75
N LYS A 28 -3.43 -9.45 -11.89
CA LYS A 28 -2.93 -10.78 -12.28
C LYS A 28 -3.99 -11.56 -13.06
N HIS A 29 -5.24 -11.56 -12.58
CA HIS A 29 -6.34 -12.27 -13.25
C HIS A 29 -6.94 -11.51 -14.43
N ASN A 30 -7.02 -10.17 -14.35
CA ASN A 30 -7.56 -9.32 -15.40
C ASN A 30 -6.67 -8.07 -15.61
N PRO A 31 -5.65 -8.16 -16.47
CA PRO A 31 -4.71 -7.05 -16.71
C PRO A 31 -5.33 -5.80 -17.34
N LYS A 32 -6.56 -5.90 -17.87
CA LYS A 32 -7.30 -4.78 -18.48
C LYS A 32 -8.24 -4.08 -17.52
N ASN A 33 -8.33 -4.53 -16.26
CA ASN A 33 -9.14 -3.89 -15.25
C ASN A 33 -8.58 -2.50 -14.92
N LYS A 34 -9.27 -1.44 -15.39
CA LYS A 34 -8.87 -0.05 -15.19
C LYS A 34 -8.96 0.36 -13.72
N ASP A 35 -10.00 -0.07 -13.01
CA ASP A 35 -10.20 0.27 -11.60
C ASP A 35 -9.07 -0.30 -10.74
N ALA A 36 -8.64 -1.54 -11.02
CA ALA A 36 -7.54 -2.16 -10.29
C ALA A 36 -6.18 -1.48 -10.60
N LYS A 37 -6.00 -0.92 -11.80
CA LYS A 37 -4.80 -0.12 -12.13
C LYS A 37 -4.81 1.20 -11.38
N LEU A 38 -5.91 1.93 -11.45
CA LEU A 38 -6.07 3.21 -10.74
C LEU A 38 -5.87 3.03 -9.23
N MET A 39 -6.47 2.00 -8.65
CA MET A 39 -6.30 1.69 -7.23
C MET A 39 -4.84 1.37 -6.87
N ALA A 40 -4.12 0.63 -7.73
CA ALA A 40 -2.70 0.38 -7.50
C ALA A 40 -1.88 1.68 -7.60
N GLU A 41 -2.13 2.52 -8.61
CA GLU A 41 -1.45 3.81 -8.79
C GLU A 41 -1.69 4.78 -7.64
N ASP A 42 -2.93 4.86 -7.13
CA ASP A 42 -3.27 5.71 -5.99
C ASP A 42 -2.59 5.24 -4.70
N LEU A 43 -2.49 3.93 -4.49
CA LEU A 43 -1.76 3.37 -3.35
C LEU A 43 -0.25 3.59 -3.48
N GLU A 44 0.32 3.50 -4.69
CA GLU A 44 1.72 3.84 -4.93
C GLU A 44 2.01 5.32 -4.62
N ARG A 45 1.10 6.22 -5.00
CA ARG A 45 1.18 7.64 -4.63
C ARG A 45 1.07 7.84 -3.13
N PHE A 46 0.17 7.11 -2.46
CA PHE A 46 0.06 7.16 -1.00
C PHE A 46 1.37 6.79 -0.31
N PHE A 47 2.00 5.67 -0.66
CA PHE A 47 3.27 5.24 -0.05
C PHE A 47 4.43 6.22 -0.32
N ARG A 48 4.38 6.99 -1.41
CA ARG A 48 5.37 8.02 -1.76
C ARG A 48 5.04 9.42 -1.24
N SER A 49 3.88 9.59 -0.61
CA SER A 49 3.40 10.91 -0.22
C SER A 49 4.02 11.39 1.10
N ASP A 50 4.12 12.71 1.24
CA ASP A 50 4.53 13.37 2.50
C ASP A 50 3.60 13.04 3.68
N TRP A 51 2.36 12.64 3.36
CA TRP A 51 1.40 12.18 4.36
C TRP A 51 1.81 10.83 4.96
N TYR A 52 2.33 9.92 4.15
CA TYR A 52 2.81 8.62 4.65
C TYR A 52 4.03 8.79 5.55
N THR A 53 4.99 9.65 5.18
CA THR A 53 6.15 9.96 6.03
C THR A 53 5.75 10.70 7.32
N SER A 54 4.61 11.39 7.33
CA SER A 54 4.03 11.97 8.56
C SER A 54 3.40 10.92 9.47
N LEU A 55 2.90 9.80 8.92
CA LEU A 55 2.30 8.70 9.67
C LEU A 55 3.33 7.71 10.20
N THR A 56 4.45 7.53 9.50
CA THR A 56 5.50 6.59 9.90
C THR A 56 6.87 7.04 9.41
N SER A 57 7.91 6.74 10.20
CA SER A 57 9.32 6.91 9.78
C SER A 57 9.81 5.78 8.88
N PHE A 58 8.95 4.81 8.54
CA PHE A 58 9.32 3.68 7.68
C PHE A 58 9.43 4.13 6.22
N ASP A 59 10.38 3.58 5.47
CA ASP A 59 10.55 3.91 4.06
C ASP A 59 9.42 3.28 3.20
N GLY A 60 8.55 4.14 2.67
CA GLY A 60 7.42 3.75 1.83
C GLY A 60 7.84 3.22 0.46
N GLU A 61 8.96 3.68 -0.09
CA GLU A 61 9.49 3.19 -1.38
C GLU A 61 10.07 1.79 -1.22
N MET A 62 10.77 1.54 -0.10
CA MET A 62 11.26 0.20 0.24
C MET A 62 10.10 -0.77 0.45
N LEU A 63 9.03 -0.34 1.15
CA LEU A 63 7.81 -1.14 1.34
C LEU A 63 7.17 -1.47 0.00
N LEU A 64 7.02 -0.47 -0.88
CA LEU A 64 6.41 -0.66 -2.19
C LEU A 64 7.23 -1.61 -3.08
N THR A 65 8.56 -1.51 -3.04
CA THR A 65 9.45 -2.40 -3.80
C THR A 65 9.24 -3.84 -3.38
N LYS A 66 9.24 -4.11 -2.06
CA LYS A 66 8.94 -5.45 -1.52
C LYS A 66 7.55 -5.92 -1.91
N LEU A 67 6.55 -5.04 -1.88
CA LEU A 67 5.19 -5.38 -2.29
C LEU A 67 5.06 -5.66 -3.78
N LYS A 68 5.94 -5.14 -4.64
CA LYS A 68 5.97 -5.45 -6.08
C LYS A 68 6.70 -6.77 -6.35
N GLU A 69 7.77 -7.04 -5.62
CA GLU A 69 8.53 -8.29 -5.68
C GLU A 69 7.78 -9.48 -5.06
N GLU A 70 6.86 -9.22 -4.13
CA GLU A 70 6.04 -10.26 -3.52
C GLU A 70 5.30 -11.06 -4.59
N GLU A 71 5.55 -12.36 -4.61
CA GLU A 71 4.87 -13.29 -5.50
C GLU A 71 3.47 -13.55 -4.96
N ILE A 72 2.48 -12.86 -5.54
CA ILE A 72 1.08 -13.05 -5.17
C ILE A 72 0.63 -14.35 -5.83
N SER A 73 0.65 -15.45 -5.07
CA SER A 73 0.08 -16.74 -5.48
C SER A 73 -1.43 -16.64 -5.69
#